data_AF-A0A7Z9M3S6-F1
#
_entry.id   AF-A0A7Z9M3S6-F1
#
_cell.length_a   1.000
_cell.length_b   1.000
_cell.length_c   1.000
_cell.angle_alpha   90.00
_cell.angle_beta   90.00
_cell.angle_gamma   90.00
#
_symmetry.space_group_name_H-M   'P 1'
#
loop_
_entity.id
_entity.type
_entity.pdbx_description
1 polymer ?
#
loop_
_entity_poly.entity_id
_entity_poly.type
_entity_poly.pdbx_seq_one_letter_code
_entity_poly.pdbx_strand_id
1 'polypeptide(L)'
;MSAVISVDLKDKAERSESFPEEWSGDQIEISIERYEKFLRLASKYPLASIAPTRDIDEIWHLHMLSPVSYYNDCMKLIGKILDHDGGFGAKSEELPELESTFMETSKLWEKEYGISYVDEPKSQLDGGLKKCWHNCVSRCHNECKT
;
A
#
# COMPACT_ATOMS: atom_id res chain seq x y z
N MET A 1 8.67 4.72 19.91
CA MET A 1 9.29 5.02 18.60
C MET A 1 8.52 6.18 18.00
N SER A 2 9.18 7.16 17.36
CA SER A 2 8.48 8.29 16.73
C SER A 2 7.54 7.76 15.64
N ALA A 3 6.31 8.27 15.58
CA ALA A 3 5.38 7.95 14.51
C ALA A 3 6.05 8.25 13.16
N VAL A 4 5.99 7.27 12.26
CA VAL A 4 6.57 7.36 10.91
C VAL A 4 5.65 8.18 10.00
N ILE A 5 4.35 8.12 10.26
CA ILE A 5 3.29 8.79 9.50
C ILE A 5 2.69 9.90 10.36
N SER A 6 2.45 11.07 9.76
CA SER A 6 1.96 12.27 10.42
C SER A 6 0.43 12.33 10.57
N VAL A 7 -0.27 11.35 10.00
CA VAL A 7 -1.73 11.30 9.89
C VAL A 7 -2.29 10.21 10.79
N ASP A 8 -3.43 10.49 11.42
CA ASP A 8 -4.25 9.46 12.08
C ASP A 8 -4.97 8.61 11.04
N LEU A 9 -4.31 7.52 10.63
CA LEU A 9 -4.84 6.59 9.63
C LEU A 9 -6.01 5.77 10.16
N LYS A 10 -6.12 5.60 11.49
CA LYS A 10 -7.24 4.88 12.10
C LYS A 10 -8.51 5.72 12.03
N ASP A 11 -8.47 6.99 12.43
CA ASP A 11 -9.60 7.93 12.27
C ASP A 11 -10.02 8.02 10.80
N LYS A 12 -9.06 8.06 9.86
CA LYS A 12 -9.37 8.06 8.43
C LYS A 12 -10.04 6.79 7.94
N ALA A 13 -9.61 5.61 8.42
CA ALA A 13 -10.24 4.35 8.08
C ALA A 13 -11.69 4.31 8.58
N GLU A 14 -11.91 4.69 9.85
CA GLU A 14 -13.23 4.69 10.50
C GLU A 14 -14.24 5.67 9.87
N ARG A 15 -13.75 6.72 9.19
CA ARG A 15 -14.59 7.76 8.55
C ARG A 15 -14.73 7.62 7.04
N SER A 16 -14.01 6.68 6.42
CA SER A 16 -13.97 6.54 4.96
C SER A 16 -15.15 5.72 4.46
N GLU A 17 -15.90 6.26 3.50
CA GLU A 17 -17.01 5.54 2.83
C GLU A 17 -16.52 4.40 1.91
N SER A 18 -15.24 4.41 1.54
CA SER A 18 -14.66 3.42 0.61
C SER A 18 -13.77 2.40 1.30
N PHE A 19 -13.52 2.54 2.60
CA PHE A 19 -12.72 1.59 3.34
C PHE A 19 -13.57 0.37 3.73
N PRO A 20 -13.01 -0.85 3.74
CA PRO A 20 -13.80 -2.05 4.05
C PRO A 20 -14.45 -1.98 5.44
N GLU A 21 -15.78 -1.95 5.48
CA GLU A 21 -16.57 -1.89 6.73
C GLU A 21 -16.39 -3.16 7.59
N GLU A 22 -15.99 -4.27 6.98
CA GLU A 22 -15.81 -5.56 7.67
C GLU A 22 -14.52 -5.65 8.50
N TRP A 23 -13.63 -4.66 8.42
CA TRP A 23 -12.38 -4.67 9.18
C TRP A 23 -12.60 -4.23 10.62
N SER A 24 -12.14 -5.05 11.56
CA SER A 24 -12.11 -4.66 12.98
C SER A 24 -11.07 -3.58 13.25
N GLY A 25 -11.21 -2.85 14.35
CA GLY A 25 -10.20 -1.89 14.80
C GLY A 25 -8.81 -2.52 14.96
N ASP A 26 -8.73 -3.74 15.49
CA ASP A 26 -7.48 -4.48 15.61
C ASP A 26 -6.86 -4.81 14.24
N GLN A 27 -7.69 -5.18 13.25
CA GLN A 27 -7.23 -5.44 11.89
C GLN A 27 -6.66 -4.17 11.25
N ILE A 28 -7.31 -3.01 11.45
CA ILE A 28 -6.83 -1.71 10.96
C ILE A 28 -5.46 -1.38 11.58
N GLU A 29 -5.31 -1.54 12.90
CA GLU A 29 -4.05 -1.28 13.60
C GLU A 29 -2.91 -2.16 13.09
N ILE A 30 -3.15 -3.47 12.95
CA ILE A 30 -2.17 -4.41 12.38
C ILE A 30 -1.76 -4.00 10.96
N SER A 31 -2.71 -3.58 10.13
CA SER A 31 -2.44 -3.15 8.76
C SER A 31 -1.69 -1.81 8.70
N ILE A 32 -1.95 -0.89 9.63
CA ILE A 32 -1.16 0.35 9.79
C ILE A 32 0.29 0.02 10.15
N GLU A 33 0.53 -0.89 11.11
CA GLU A 33 1.88 -1.32 11.45
C GLU A 33 2.61 -1.96 10.27
N ARG A 34 1.90 -2.76 9.48
CA ARG A 34 2.44 -3.37 8.25
C ARG A 34 2.76 -2.32 7.19
N TYR A 35 1.93 -1.30 7.02
CA TYR A 35 2.20 -0.18 6.14
C TYR A 35 3.41 0.65 6.59
N GLU A 36 3.58 0.92 7.88
CA GLU A 36 4.78 1.60 8.37
C GLU A 36 6.06 0.80 8.08
N LYS A 37 6.00 -0.53 8.25
CA LYS A 37 7.11 -1.44 7.87
C LYS A 37 7.37 -1.35 6.37
N PHE A 38 6.32 -1.35 5.54
CA PHE A 38 6.45 -1.20 4.09
C PHE A 38 7.17 0.11 3.69
N LEU A 39 6.84 1.25 4.30
CA LEU A 39 7.55 2.52 4.07
C LEU A 39 9.03 2.46 4.49
N ARG A 40 9.33 1.83 5.64
CA ARG A 40 10.71 1.60 6.08
C ARG A 40 11.47 0.69 5.12
N LEU A 41 10.81 -0.32 4.56
CA LEU A 41 11.37 -1.22 3.55
C LEU A 41 11.73 -0.45 2.27
N ALA A 42 10.81 0.40 1.78
CA ALA A 42 11.03 1.29 0.64
C ALA A 42 12.22 2.24 0.84
N SER A 43 12.33 2.80 2.04
CA SER A 43 13.44 3.67 2.44
C SER A 43 14.78 2.92 2.45
N LYS A 44 14.80 1.69 2.98
CA LYS A 44 16.03 0.88 3.08
C LYS A 44 16.51 0.34 1.73
N TYR A 45 15.58 0.07 0.81
CA TYR A 45 15.86 -0.50 -0.51
C TYR A 45 15.39 0.43 -1.64
N PRO A 46 15.98 1.63 -1.79
CA PRO A 46 15.44 2.68 -2.67
C PRO A 46 15.52 2.37 -4.18
N LEU A 47 16.28 1.32 -4.55
CA LEU A 47 16.44 0.81 -5.92
C LEU A 47 15.56 -0.41 -6.21
N ALA A 48 14.91 -0.99 -5.20
CA ALA A 48 14.00 -2.12 -5.38
C ALA A 48 12.59 -1.60 -5.66
N SER A 49 11.93 -2.19 -6.66
CA SER A 49 10.47 -2.10 -6.78
C SER A 49 9.85 -2.94 -5.67
N ILE A 50 8.82 -2.39 -5.01
CA ILE A 50 8.09 -3.08 -3.95
C ILE A 50 6.59 -3.12 -4.28
N ALA A 51 5.94 -4.24 -4.02
CA ALA A 51 4.51 -4.41 -4.24
C ALA A 51 3.79 -4.63 -2.90
N PRO A 52 2.74 -3.86 -2.58
CA PRO A 52 2.02 -4.02 -1.33
C PRO A 52 1.14 -5.28 -1.34
N THR A 53 0.83 -5.81 -0.17
CA THR A 53 -0.33 -6.69 0.04
C THR A 53 -1.62 -5.85 0.04
N ARG A 54 -2.77 -6.50 -0.16
CA ARG A 54 -4.07 -5.79 -0.15
C ARG A 54 -4.21 -4.90 1.09
N ASP A 55 -3.86 -5.42 2.25
CA ASP A 55 -4.09 -4.71 3.49
C ASP A 55 -3.20 -3.46 3.64
N ILE A 56 -1.97 -3.54 3.15
CA ILE A 56 -1.02 -2.41 3.09
C ILE A 56 -1.50 -1.38 2.06
N ASP A 57 -2.01 -1.83 0.92
CA ASP A 57 -2.50 -0.98 -0.16
C ASP A 57 -3.70 -0.12 0.26
N GLU A 58 -4.67 -0.71 0.97
CA GLU A 58 -5.83 0.01 1.51
C GLU A 58 -5.41 1.13 2.48
N ILE A 59 -4.44 0.87 3.36
CA ILE A 59 -3.90 1.88 4.28
C ILE A 59 -3.09 2.94 3.53
N TRP A 60 -2.33 2.54 2.51
CA TRP A 60 -1.57 3.46 1.68
C TRP A 60 -2.50 4.44 0.95
N HIS A 61 -3.62 3.97 0.41
CA HIS A 61 -4.64 4.85 -0.17
C HIS A 61 -5.15 5.90 0.82
N LEU A 62 -5.46 5.52 2.06
CA LEU A 62 -5.86 6.47 3.11
C LEU A 62 -4.80 7.54 3.37
N HIS A 63 -3.52 7.16 3.34
CA HIS A 63 -2.42 8.10 3.49
C HIS A 63 -2.35 9.07 2.31
N MET A 64 -2.47 8.58 1.08
CA MET A 64 -2.48 9.39 -0.15
C MET A 64 -3.63 10.41 -0.21
N LEU A 65 -4.77 10.14 0.43
CA LEU A 65 -5.87 11.10 0.60
C LEU A 65 -5.52 12.30 1.48
N SER A 66 -4.32 12.33 2.06
CA SER A 66 -3.76 13.46 2.81
C SER A 66 -2.49 13.97 2.11
N PRO A 67 -2.59 14.53 0.90
CA PRO A 67 -1.45 14.68 -0.01
C PRO A 67 -0.29 15.49 0.56
N VAL A 68 -0.55 16.51 1.38
CA VAL A 68 0.51 17.31 2.03
C VAL A 68 1.29 16.47 3.05
N SER A 69 0.58 15.73 3.90
CA SER A 69 1.20 14.81 4.86
C SER A 69 1.94 13.69 4.15
N TYR A 70 1.31 13.07 3.15
CA TYR A 70 1.90 12.01 2.35
C TYR A 70 3.22 12.45 1.71
N TYR A 71 3.23 13.62 1.06
CA TYR A 71 4.44 14.20 0.50
C TYR A 71 5.53 14.38 1.56
N ASN A 72 5.21 15.05 2.68
CA ASN A 72 6.18 15.34 3.73
C ASN A 72 6.76 14.06 4.36
N ASP A 73 5.92 13.06 4.61
CA ASP A 73 6.33 11.79 5.20
C ASP A 73 7.20 10.99 4.22
N CYS A 74 6.82 10.91 2.94
CA CYS A 74 7.66 10.31 1.89
C CYS A 74 9.02 11.00 1.76
N MET A 75 9.05 12.33 1.71
CA MET A 75 10.32 13.08 1.60
C MET A 75 11.20 12.88 2.83
N LYS A 76 10.61 12.83 4.03
CA LYS A 76 11.34 12.64 5.29
C LYS A 76 11.90 11.22 5.42
N LEU A 77 11.16 10.21 4.98
CA LEU A 77 11.51 8.80 5.18
C LEU A 77 12.31 8.21 4.02
N ILE A 78 11.92 8.53 2.79
CA ILE A 78 12.40 7.88 1.57
C ILE A 78 13.24 8.86 0.72
N GLY A 79 13.01 10.17 0.86
CA GLY A 79 13.68 11.22 0.07
C GLY A 79 13.05 11.45 -1.31
N LYS A 80 11.97 10.74 -1.62
CA LYS A 80 11.14 10.89 -2.83
C LYS A 80 9.71 10.44 -2.52
N ILE A 81 8.77 10.82 -3.37
CA ILE A 81 7.42 10.26 -3.35
C ILE A 81 7.52 8.77 -3.71
N LEU A 82 6.85 7.92 -2.93
CA LEU A 82 6.67 6.52 -3.31
C LEU A 82 5.52 6.50 -4.33
N ASP A 83 5.82 6.23 -5.59
CA ASP A 83 4.80 6.31 -6.63
C ASP A 83 3.83 5.12 -6.55
N HIS A 84 2.54 5.36 -6.85
CA HIS A 84 1.50 4.33 -6.84
C HIS A 84 0.92 4.17 -8.25
N ASP A 85 1.18 3.02 -8.87
CA ASP A 85 0.55 2.61 -10.13
C ASP A 85 -0.51 1.53 -9.84
N GLY A 86 -1.70 1.97 -9.42
CA GLY A 86 -2.81 1.07 -9.11
C GLY A 86 -3.30 0.24 -10.29
N GLY A 87 -2.94 0.59 -11.53
CA GLY A 87 -3.31 -0.14 -12.74
C GLY A 87 -2.30 -1.20 -13.15
N PHE A 88 -1.11 -1.24 -12.55
CA PHE A 88 -0.05 -2.17 -12.93
C PHE A 88 -0.47 -3.63 -12.73
N GLY A 89 -0.40 -4.47 -13.76
CA GLY A 89 -0.89 -5.86 -13.68
C GLY A 89 -2.34 -6.03 -14.13
N ALA A 90 -3.02 -4.95 -14.55
CA ALA A 90 -4.30 -5.04 -15.24
C ALA A 90 -4.14 -5.73 -16.61
N LYS A 91 -2.97 -5.61 -17.25
CA LYS A 91 -2.67 -6.33 -18.49
C LYS A 91 -1.98 -7.66 -18.20
N SER A 92 -2.35 -8.70 -18.96
CA SER A 92 -1.76 -10.04 -18.81
C SER A 92 -0.24 -10.06 -19.00
N GLU A 93 0.29 -9.13 -19.80
CA GLU A 93 1.73 -8.96 -20.07
C GLU A 93 2.51 -8.40 -18.87
N GLU A 94 1.85 -7.70 -17.94
CA GLU A 94 2.46 -7.11 -16.74
C GLU A 94 2.49 -8.10 -15.55
N LEU A 95 1.67 -9.16 -15.60
CA LEU A 95 1.56 -10.15 -14.52
C LEU A 95 2.89 -10.81 -14.11
N PRO A 96 3.79 -11.22 -15.05
CA PRO A 96 5.06 -11.82 -14.65
C PRO A 96 5.96 -10.87 -13.87
N GLU A 97 5.96 -9.57 -14.23
CA GLU A 97 6.74 -8.55 -13.53
C GLU A 97 6.14 -8.23 -12.16
N LEU A 98 4.81 -8.15 -12.07
CA LEU A 98 4.10 -8.00 -10.80
C LEU A 98 4.38 -9.18 -9.85
N GLU A 99 4.27 -10.42 -10.33
CA GLU A 99 4.59 -11.62 -9.55
C GLU A 99 6.04 -11.59 -9.07
N SER A 100 6.99 -11.28 -9.96
CA SER A 100 8.41 -11.17 -9.60
C SER A 100 8.64 -10.10 -8.53
N THR A 101 8.02 -8.94 -8.67
CA THR A 101 8.14 -7.80 -7.74
C THR A 101 7.55 -8.15 -6.37
N PHE A 102 6.38 -8.79 -6.34
CA PHE A 102 5.74 -9.23 -5.09
C PHE A 102 6.58 -10.30 -4.37
N MET A 103 7.11 -11.27 -5.11
CA MET A 103 7.99 -12.30 -4.55
C MET A 103 9.29 -11.71 -3.99
N GLU A 104 9.87 -10.72 -4.66
CA GLU A 104 11.07 -10.04 -4.15
C GLU A 104 10.75 -9.21 -2.91
N THR A 105 9.62 -8.51 -2.90
CA THR A 105 9.13 -7.78 -1.71
C THR A 105 8.97 -8.72 -0.53
N SER A 106 8.40 -9.91 -0.75
CA SER A 106 8.22 -10.92 0.28
C SER A 106 9.55 -11.38 0.89
N LYS A 107 10.58 -11.64 0.06
CA LYS A 107 11.92 -11.99 0.54
C LYS A 107 12.57 -10.86 1.33
N LEU A 108 12.47 -9.62 0.84
CA LEU A 108 13.01 -8.45 1.54
C LEU A 108 12.32 -8.26 2.88
N TRP A 109 11.00 -8.43 2.94
CA TRP A 109 10.22 -8.35 4.16
C TRP A 109 10.65 -9.41 5.19
N GLU A 110 10.75 -10.68 4.78
CA GLU A 110 11.19 -11.76 5.67
C GLU A 110 12.63 -11.52 6.16
N LYS A 111 13.52 -11.08 5.28
CA LYS A 111 14.91 -10.73 5.64
C LYS A 111 14.97 -9.61 6.68
N GLU A 112 14.10 -8.61 6.60
CA GLU A 112 14.13 -7.44 7.48
C GLU A 112 13.40 -7.65 8.82
N TYR A 113 12.29 -8.38 8.79
CA TYR A 113 11.39 -8.47 9.95
C TYR A 113 11.34 -9.88 10.57
N GLY A 114 11.92 -10.88 9.93
CA GLY A 114 11.92 -12.27 10.40
C GLY A 114 10.52 -12.91 10.45
N ILE A 115 9.55 -12.32 9.74
CA ILE A 115 8.17 -12.78 9.65
C ILE A 115 7.78 -12.89 8.18
N SER A 116 6.89 -13.83 7.83
CA SER A 116 6.40 -13.94 6.46
C SER A 116 5.63 -12.69 6.04
N TYR A 117 5.73 -12.32 4.77
CA TYR A 117 4.97 -11.18 4.24
C TYR A 117 3.48 -11.50 4.11
N VAL A 118 3.19 -12.73 3.67
CA VAL A 118 1.87 -13.36 3.57
C VAL A 118 2.02 -14.86 3.82
N ASP A 119 0.97 -15.53 4.30
CA ASP A 119 1.02 -16.96 4.59
C ASP A 119 1.27 -17.80 3.32
N GLU A 120 0.57 -17.46 2.23
CA GLU A 120 0.74 -18.10 0.92
C GLU A 120 0.91 -17.06 -0.19
N PRO A 121 2.14 -16.76 -0.66
CA PRO A 121 2.40 -15.73 -1.66
C PRO A 121 1.62 -15.90 -2.97
N LYS A 122 1.40 -17.15 -3.41
CA LYS A 122 0.68 -17.43 -4.65
C LYS A 122 -0.84 -17.23 -4.54
N SER A 123 -1.42 -17.41 -3.36
CA SER A 123 -2.85 -17.15 -3.11
C SER A 123 -3.22 -15.69 -3.36
N GLN A 124 -2.24 -14.80 -3.22
CA GLN A 124 -2.40 -13.37 -3.48
C GLN A 124 -2.33 -13.06 -4.98
N LEU A 125 -1.91 -13.98 -5.85
CA LEU A 125 -1.89 -13.75 -7.30
C LEU A 125 -3.16 -14.29 -7.98
N ASP A 126 -3.98 -15.02 -7.23
CA ASP A 126 -5.26 -15.55 -7.69
C ASP A 126 -6.35 -14.46 -7.72
N GLY A 127 -7.40 -14.70 -8.51
CA GLY A 127 -8.39 -13.72 -8.99
C GLY A 127 -9.13 -12.83 -7.96
N GLY A 128 -8.87 -12.99 -6.66
CA GLY A 128 -9.28 -12.07 -5.60
C GLY A 128 -8.50 -10.75 -5.60
N LEU A 129 -7.21 -10.76 -5.93
CA LEU A 129 -6.41 -9.54 -6.04
C LEU A 129 -6.65 -8.81 -7.37
N LYS A 130 -7.16 -9.47 -8.42
CA LYS A 130 -7.59 -8.77 -9.65
C LYS A 130 -8.71 -7.72 -9.43
N LYS A 131 -9.39 -7.68 -8.26
CA LYS A 131 -10.52 -6.77 -8.03
C LYS A 131 -10.17 -5.45 -7.33
N CYS A 132 -9.17 -5.38 -6.46
CA CYS A 132 -8.79 -4.10 -5.83
C CYS A 132 -8.03 -3.17 -6.80
N TRP A 133 -7.35 -3.75 -7.80
CA TRP A 133 -6.49 -3.04 -8.78
C TRP A 133 -7.25 -2.27 -9.87
N HIS A 134 -8.59 -2.35 -9.91
CA HIS A 134 -9.37 -1.77 -11.00
C HIS A 134 -10.21 -0.55 -10.60
N ASN A 135 -10.25 -0.15 -9.32
CA ASN A 135 -11.20 0.87 -8.85
C ASN A 135 -10.56 2.11 -8.21
N CYS A 136 -9.25 2.34 -8.36
CA CYS A 136 -8.59 3.60 -8.01
C CYS A 136 -8.89 4.73 -9.00
N VAL A 137 -10.13 4.84 -9.49
CA VAL A 137 -10.58 5.98 -10.27
C VAL A 137 -10.58 7.19 -9.35
N SER A 138 -9.58 8.05 -9.53
CA SER A 138 -9.48 9.35 -8.87
C SER A 138 -10.83 10.08 -9.00
N ARG A 139 -11.55 10.26 -7.89
CA ARG A 139 -12.81 11.03 -7.84
C ARG A 139 -12.65 12.53 -8.16
N CYS A 140 -11.48 12.98 -8.61
CA CYS A 140 -11.28 14.36 -9.08
C CYS A 140 -11.90 14.65 -10.47
N HIS A 141 -12.40 13.65 -11.20
CA HIS A 141 -12.87 13.87 -12.57
C HIS A 141 -14.27 14.50 -12.73
N ASN A 142 -15.04 14.72 -11.65
CA ASN A 142 -16.40 15.26 -11.75
C ASN A 142 -16.63 16.66 -11.17
N GLU A 143 -15.66 17.26 -10.46
CA GLU A 143 -15.83 18.62 -9.90
C GLU A 143 -15.23 19.74 -10.76
N CYS A 144 -14.42 19.41 -11.78
CA CYS A 144 -13.87 20.37 -12.73
C CYS A 144 -14.54 20.26 -14.11
N LYS A 145 -15.87 20.35 -14.16
CA LYS A 145 -16.56 20.71 -15.40
C LYS A 145 -16.85 22.20 -15.36
N THR A 146 -16.03 22.94 -16.09
CA THR A 146 -16.30 24.33 -16.52
C THR A 146 -17.65 24.45 -17.19
#